data_AF-A6RHG4-F1
#
_entry.id   AF-A6RHG4-F1
#
_cell.length_a   1.000
_cell.length_b   1.000
_cell.length_c   1.000
_cell.angle_alpha   90.00
_cell.angle_beta   90.00
_cell.angle_gamma   90.00
#
_symmetry.space_group_name_H-M   'P 1'
#
loop_
_entity.id
_entity.type
_entity.pdbx_description
1 polymer ?
#
loop_
_entity_poly.entity_id
_entity_poly.type
_entity_poly.pdbx_seq_one_letter_code
_entity_poly.pdbx_strand_id
1 'polypeptide(L)'
;MLPETFIKGTMEGPYTGQHSADFLRGASLYLHGGVYMDVGNLLVRSLDQLCWSILADDSSPRNVAVPCMYEVVMANHFVASRKGDPFIKRWHELFVHLWTNRTIHTGMSSHPLLAYARGMDYSGAFDNGYNFEFKVDPVIVIDYITQVACWGRLCKLEDAWGWV
;
A
#
# COMPACT_ATOMS: atom_id res chain seq x y z
N MET A 1 -1.93 11.33 -8.20
CA MET A 1 -3.11 12.23 -8.17
C MET A 1 -4.35 11.38 -8.37
N LEU A 2 -5.47 11.80 -7.79
CA LEU A 2 -6.61 10.94 -7.44
C LEU A 2 -7.39 10.42 -8.67
N PRO A 3 -7.99 9.22 -8.63
CA PRO A 3 -8.74 8.68 -9.76
C PRO A 3 -10.08 9.40 -9.95
N GLU A 4 -10.58 9.40 -11.19
CA GLU A 4 -11.85 10.03 -11.55
C GLU A 4 -13.02 9.55 -10.69
N THR A 5 -13.06 8.25 -10.37
CA THR A 5 -14.13 7.67 -9.54
C THR A 5 -14.18 8.23 -8.12
N PHE A 6 -13.01 8.60 -7.57
CA PHE A 6 -12.92 9.28 -6.28
C PHE A 6 -13.41 10.73 -6.41
N ILE A 7 -12.94 11.45 -7.42
CA ILE A 7 -13.27 12.86 -7.64
C ILE A 7 -14.77 13.05 -7.90
N LYS A 8 -15.39 12.15 -8.66
CA LYS A 8 -16.82 12.19 -8.99
C LYS A 8 -17.71 11.56 -7.93
N GLY A 9 -17.14 10.92 -6.90
CA GLY A 9 -17.91 10.22 -5.86
C GLY A 9 -18.71 9.04 -6.40
N THR A 10 -18.18 8.32 -7.39
CA THR A 10 -18.87 7.22 -8.07
C THR A 10 -18.41 5.84 -7.60
N MET A 11 -17.60 5.76 -6.55
CA MET A 11 -17.18 4.47 -6.01
C MET A 11 -18.34 3.72 -5.36
N GLU A 12 -18.34 2.40 -5.55
CA GLU A 12 -19.39 1.50 -5.10
C GLU A 12 -18.86 0.44 -4.12
N GLY A 13 -19.79 -0.15 -3.36
CA GLY A 13 -19.50 -1.23 -2.43
C GLY A 13 -19.11 -0.76 -1.02
N PRO A 14 -18.97 -1.73 -0.09
CA PRO A 14 -18.84 -1.45 1.34
C PRO A 14 -17.48 -0.84 1.74
N TYR A 15 -16.49 -0.89 0.84
CA TYR A 15 -15.11 -0.50 1.12
C TYR A 15 -14.70 0.85 0.52
N THR A 16 -15.69 1.65 0.12
CA THR A 16 -15.47 2.98 -0.48
C THR A 16 -14.60 3.88 0.39
N GLY A 17 -14.80 3.86 1.72
CA GLY A 17 -14.02 4.67 2.67
C GLY A 17 -12.55 4.23 2.76
N GLN A 18 -12.30 2.92 2.77
CA GLN A 18 -10.97 2.35 2.85
C GLN A 18 -10.15 2.64 1.58
N HIS A 19 -10.74 2.44 0.40
CA HIS A 19 -10.07 2.78 -0.86
C HIS A 19 -9.88 4.28 -1.05
N SER A 20 -10.83 5.10 -0.55
CA SER A 20 -10.65 6.56 -0.47
C SER A 20 -9.40 6.92 0.34
N ALA A 21 -9.24 6.30 1.52
CA ALA A 21 -8.05 6.47 2.36
C ALA A 21 -6.78 6.01 1.64
N ASP A 22 -6.83 4.91 0.89
CA ASP A 22 -5.70 4.45 0.07
C ASP A 22 -5.25 5.50 -0.95
N PHE A 23 -6.18 6.13 -1.68
CA PHE A 23 -5.81 7.20 -2.63
C PHE A 23 -5.17 8.40 -1.93
N LEU A 24 -5.74 8.82 -0.81
CA LEU A 24 -5.24 9.94 -0.03
C LEU A 24 -3.88 9.61 0.60
N ARG A 25 -3.63 8.37 1.02
CA ARG A 25 -2.33 7.93 1.56
C ARG A 25 -1.20 8.18 0.58
N GLY A 26 -1.28 7.59 -0.61
CA GLY A 26 -0.24 7.75 -1.63
C GLY A 26 -0.07 9.20 -2.08
N ALA A 27 -1.19 9.92 -2.28
CA ALA A 27 -1.14 11.33 -2.70
C ALA A 27 -0.52 12.24 -1.62
N SER A 28 -0.92 12.08 -0.36
CA SER A 28 -0.46 12.92 0.74
C SER A 28 1.00 12.71 1.05
N LEU A 29 1.44 11.44 1.11
CA LEU A 29 2.85 11.09 1.32
C LEU A 29 3.75 11.63 0.22
N TYR A 30 3.32 11.54 -1.05
CA TYR A 30 4.10 12.10 -2.14
C TYR A 30 4.19 13.64 -2.06
N LEU A 31 3.06 14.32 -1.84
CA LEU A 31 2.99 15.79 -1.86
C LEU A 31 3.61 16.44 -0.61
N HIS A 32 3.51 15.79 0.54
CA HIS A 32 3.84 16.39 1.83
C HIS A 32 4.90 15.62 2.62
N GLY A 33 5.17 14.35 2.30
CA GLY A 33 5.95 13.46 3.15
C GLY A 33 5.25 13.21 4.49
N GLY A 34 6.02 12.74 5.47
CA GLY A 34 5.53 12.51 6.82
C GLY A 34 5.04 11.08 7.02
N VAL A 35 4.03 10.93 7.88
CA VAL A 35 3.48 9.63 8.28
C VAL A 35 1.99 9.62 8.01
N TYR A 36 1.52 8.59 7.31
CA TYR A 36 0.10 8.29 7.16
C TYR A 36 -0.22 7.04 7.97
N MET A 37 -1.25 7.13 8.81
CA MET A 37 -1.69 6.07 9.70
C MET A 37 -3.20 5.89 9.62
N ASP A 38 -3.66 4.66 9.72
CA ASP A 38 -5.08 4.38 9.87
C ASP A 38 -5.56 4.89 11.24
N VAL A 39 -6.80 5.35 11.30
CA VAL A 39 -7.40 5.87 12.55
C VAL A 39 -7.54 4.81 13.65
N GLY A 40 -7.40 3.54 13.30
CA GLY A 40 -7.37 2.42 14.24
C GLY A 40 -6.00 2.16 14.87
N ASN A 41 -4.93 2.85 14.44
CA ASN A 41 -3.61 2.67 15.03
C ASN A 41 -3.48 3.39 16.38
N LEU A 42 -3.08 2.65 17.41
CA LEU A 42 -2.73 3.19 18.72
C LEU A 42 -1.21 3.40 18.79
N LEU A 43 -0.80 4.67 18.90
CA LEU A 43 0.61 5.03 18.99
C LEU A 43 1.11 4.92 20.44
N VAL A 44 1.97 3.93 20.71
CA VAL A 44 2.55 3.67 22.05
C VAL A 44 4.01 4.12 22.21
N ARG A 45 4.61 4.63 21.13
CA ARG A 45 5.99 5.13 21.04
C ARG A 45 6.04 6.33 20.12
N SER A 46 7.00 7.22 20.28
CA SER A 46 7.17 8.36 19.37
C SER A 46 7.53 7.91 17.96
N LEU A 47 7.04 8.62 16.94
CA LEU A 47 7.38 8.37 15.54
C LEU A 47 8.89 8.50 15.26
N ASP A 48 9.59 9.38 15.97
CA ASP A 48 11.04 9.56 15.86
C ASP A 48 11.80 8.28 16.18
N GLN A 49 11.42 7.61 17.27
CA GLN A 49 12.00 6.32 17.67
C GLN A 49 11.62 5.19 16.70
N LEU A 50 10.43 5.25 16.10
CA LEU A 50 9.96 4.20 15.19
C LEU A 50 10.69 4.27 13.85
N CYS A 51 10.72 5.45 13.21
CA CYS A 51 11.36 5.60 11.89
C CYS A 51 11.70 7.05 11.53
N TRP A 52 11.05 8.06 12.10
CA TRP A 52 11.13 9.42 11.57
C TRP A 52 12.52 10.04 11.71
N SER A 53 13.26 9.73 12.79
CA SER A 53 14.66 10.19 12.94
C SER A 53 15.57 9.72 11.80
N ILE A 54 15.34 8.50 11.29
CA ILE A 54 16.08 7.92 10.16
C ILE A 54 15.64 8.55 8.83
N LEU A 55 14.34 8.83 8.67
CA LEU A 55 13.81 9.40 7.43
C LEU A 55 14.11 10.90 7.32
N ALA A 56 14.16 11.63 8.43
CA ALA A 56 14.46 13.06 8.45
C ALA A 56 15.96 13.38 8.31
N ASP A 57 16.84 12.40 8.49
CA ASP A 57 18.30 12.56 8.32
C ASP A 57 18.68 12.45 6.84
N ASP A 58 18.98 13.57 6.19
CA ASP A 58 19.37 13.62 4.76
C ASP A 58 20.57 12.73 4.39
N SER A 59 21.41 12.35 5.36
CA SER A 59 22.52 11.41 5.13
C SER A 59 22.08 9.94 5.09
N SER A 60 20.89 9.64 5.61
CA SER A 60 20.30 8.31 5.57
C SER A 60 19.86 7.95 4.14
N PRO A 61 20.23 6.76 3.64
CA PRO A 61 19.80 6.27 2.33
C PRO A 61 18.34 5.78 2.33
N ARG A 62 17.68 5.75 3.49
CA ARG A 62 16.33 5.20 3.66
C ARG A 62 15.29 6.30 3.45
N ASN A 63 14.37 6.09 2.51
CA ASN A 63 13.37 7.11 2.15
C ASN A 63 11.93 6.75 2.57
N VAL A 64 11.67 5.48 2.89
CA VAL A 64 10.32 4.98 3.22
C VAL A 64 10.41 3.95 4.36
N ALA A 65 9.42 3.97 5.26
CA ALA A 65 9.26 2.98 6.31
C ALA A 65 7.81 2.48 6.38
N VAL A 66 7.67 1.15 6.45
CA VAL A 66 6.38 0.44 6.53
C VAL A 66 6.52 -0.74 7.48
N PRO A 67 5.44 -1.17 8.16
CA PRO A 67 5.45 -2.45 8.86
C PRO A 67 5.64 -3.61 7.87
N CYS A 68 6.54 -4.52 8.23
CA CYS A 68 6.72 -5.78 7.53
C CYS A 68 5.86 -6.86 8.20
N MET A 69 5.00 -7.49 7.41
CA MET A 69 4.10 -8.56 7.77
C MET A 69 4.63 -9.86 7.15
N TYR A 70 4.87 -10.87 7.99
CA TYR A 70 5.40 -12.19 7.59
C TYR A 70 6.50 -12.13 6.52
N GLU A 71 7.54 -11.34 6.82
CA GLU A 71 8.81 -11.18 6.09
C GLU A 71 8.77 -10.50 4.72
N VAL A 72 7.70 -10.63 3.93
CA VAL A 72 7.68 -10.17 2.53
C VAL A 72 6.51 -9.26 2.17
N VAL A 73 5.51 -9.12 3.04
CA VAL A 73 4.32 -8.31 2.75
C VAL A 73 4.31 -7.05 3.59
N MET A 74 4.07 -5.92 2.96
CA MET A 74 3.93 -4.66 3.67
C MET A 74 2.50 -4.50 4.21
N ALA A 75 2.36 -3.85 5.37
CA ALA A 75 1.03 -3.50 5.89
C ALA A 75 0.78 -1.99 5.73
N ASN A 76 -0.14 -1.61 4.85
CA ASN A 76 -0.36 -0.21 4.45
C ASN A 76 -1.09 0.66 5.48
N HIS A 77 -1.48 0.10 6.62
CA HIS A 77 -2.08 0.87 7.72
C HIS A 77 -1.11 1.89 8.33
N PHE A 78 0.20 1.72 8.14
CA PHE A 78 1.22 2.71 8.49
C PHE A 78 2.21 2.83 7.32
N VAL A 79 2.41 4.06 6.83
CA VAL A 79 3.46 4.35 5.86
C VAL A 79 4.07 5.70 6.18
N ALA A 80 5.39 5.74 6.29
CA ALA A 80 6.15 6.97 6.45
C ALA A 80 7.09 7.17 5.25
N SER A 81 7.18 8.38 4.72
CA SER A 81 8.10 8.68 3.62
C SER A 81 8.59 10.11 3.62
N ARG A 82 9.71 10.33 2.93
CA ARG A 82 10.12 11.67 2.51
C ARG A 82 9.12 12.26 1.52
N LYS A 83 9.02 13.59 1.51
CA LYS A 83 8.27 14.32 0.49
C LYS A 83 8.90 14.08 -0.88
N GLY A 84 8.07 13.85 -1.89
CA GLY A 84 8.53 13.69 -3.27
C GLY A 84 9.21 12.35 -3.56
N ASP A 85 9.14 11.37 -2.66
CA ASP A 85 9.79 10.09 -2.84
C ASP A 85 9.33 9.39 -4.15
N PRO A 86 10.26 8.99 -5.04
CA PRO A 86 9.91 8.38 -6.33
C PRO A 86 9.21 7.03 -6.21
N PHE A 87 9.50 6.23 -5.19
CA PHE A 87 8.86 4.95 -4.98
C PHE A 87 7.40 5.16 -4.59
N ILE A 88 7.11 6.07 -3.66
CA ILE A 88 5.73 6.43 -3.28
C ILE A 88 4.94 6.97 -4.48
N LYS A 89 5.57 7.79 -5.33
CA LYS A 89 4.94 8.27 -6.57
C LYS A 89 4.48 7.12 -7.46
N ARG A 90 5.41 6.20 -7.80
CA ARG A 90 5.12 5.06 -8.66
C ARG A 90 4.09 4.11 -8.04
N TRP A 91 4.17 3.90 -6.73
CA TRP A 91 3.23 3.07 -5.99
C TRP A 91 1.81 3.63 -6.09
N HIS A 92 1.67 4.94 -5.83
CA HIS A 92 0.40 5.63 -5.95
C HIS A 92 -0.12 5.67 -7.39
N GLU A 93 0.74 5.95 -8.37
CA GLU A 93 0.37 5.97 -9.80
C GLU A 93 -0.08 4.60 -10.31
N LEU A 94 0.60 3.53 -9.92
CA LEU A 94 0.19 2.17 -10.25
C LEU A 94 -1.20 1.86 -9.66
N PHE A 95 -1.43 2.20 -8.39
CA PHE A 95 -2.73 1.98 -7.77
C PHE A 95 -3.83 2.78 -8.48
N VAL A 96 -3.62 4.08 -8.75
CA VAL A 96 -4.57 4.92 -9.50
C VAL A 96 -4.83 4.36 -10.90
N HIS A 97 -3.79 3.87 -11.57
CA HIS A 97 -3.92 3.27 -12.90
C HIS A 97 -4.89 2.07 -12.89
N LEU A 98 -4.82 1.21 -11.87
CA LEU A 98 -5.74 0.07 -11.74
C LEU A 98 -7.21 0.48 -11.60
N TRP A 99 -7.47 1.69 -11.10
CA TRP A 99 -8.81 2.26 -10.94
C TRP A 99 -9.33 3.00 -12.19
N THR A 100 -8.56 3.05 -13.28
CA THR A 100 -9.00 3.67 -14.54
C THR A 100 -10.26 2.96 -15.06
N ASN A 101 -11.31 3.73 -15.36
CA ASN A 101 -12.61 3.22 -15.83
C ASN A 101 -13.29 2.21 -14.88
N ARG A 102 -13.09 2.34 -13.56
CA ARG A 102 -13.71 1.48 -12.54
C ARG A 102 -14.45 2.26 -11.47
N THR A 103 -15.55 1.69 -10.99
CA THR A 103 -16.29 2.17 -9.80
C THR A 103 -16.14 1.24 -8.61
N ILE A 104 -15.65 0.00 -8.78
CA ILE A 104 -15.54 -1.00 -7.72
C ILE A 104 -14.20 -1.76 -7.82
N HIS A 105 -13.71 -2.25 -6.67
CA HIS A 105 -12.44 -2.98 -6.53
C HIS A 105 -12.50 -4.43 -7.04
N THR A 106 -13.70 -4.99 -7.22
CA THR A 106 -13.87 -6.38 -7.66
C THR A 106 -13.18 -6.63 -9.01
N GLY A 107 -12.41 -7.73 -9.05
CA GLY A 107 -11.63 -8.15 -10.20
C GLY A 107 -10.36 -7.35 -10.46
N MET A 108 -9.89 -6.51 -9.53
CA MET A 108 -8.63 -5.77 -9.74
C MET A 108 -7.41 -6.69 -9.83
N SER A 109 -7.36 -7.77 -9.06
CA SER A 109 -6.33 -8.80 -9.10
C SER A 109 -6.20 -9.49 -10.46
N SER A 110 -7.26 -9.44 -11.29
CA SER A 110 -7.25 -9.94 -12.68
C SER A 110 -6.44 -9.05 -13.65
N HIS A 111 -5.98 -7.87 -13.22
CA HIS A 111 -5.12 -7.03 -14.05
C HIS A 111 -3.76 -7.70 -14.27
N PRO A 112 -3.17 -7.68 -15.50
CA PRO A 112 -1.88 -8.34 -15.77
C PRO A 112 -0.71 -7.85 -14.90
N LEU A 113 -0.73 -6.58 -14.47
CA LEU A 113 0.27 -6.03 -13.56
C LEU A 113 0.26 -6.71 -12.18
N LEU A 114 -0.87 -7.31 -11.78
CA LEU A 114 -1.02 -8.04 -10.53
C LEU A 114 -1.02 -9.56 -10.71
N ALA A 115 -0.61 -10.08 -11.88
CA ALA A 115 -0.58 -11.52 -12.13
C ALA A 115 0.26 -12.30 -11.09
N TYR A 116 1.33 -11.70 -10.58
CA TYR A 116 2.18 -12.29 -9.54
C TYR A 116 1.43 -12.52 -8.22
N ALA A 117 0.38 -11.72 -7.95
CA ALA A 117 -0.38 -11.77 -6.71
C ALA A 117 -1.45 -12.86 -6.70
N ARG A 118 -1.82 -13.41 -7.87
CA ARG A 118 -2.91 -14.40 -8.00
C ARG A 118 -2.58 -15.76 -7.36
N GLY A 119 -1.30 -16.05 -7.16
CA GLY A 119 -0.82 -17.25 -6.47
C GLY A 119 -0.38 -16.98 -5.03
N MET A 120 -0.58 -15.77 -4.50
CA MET A 120 -0.33 -15.53 -3.08
C MET A 120 -1.41 -16.22 -2.26
N ASP A 121 -1.00 -17.11 -1.38
CA ASP A 121 -1.82 -17.65 -0.31
C ASP A 121 -1.37 -17.08 1.05
N TYR A 122 -2.00 -17.56 2.12
CA TYR A 122 -1.70 -17.13 3.49
C TYR A 122 -0.76 -18.07 4.22
N SER A 123 -0.13 -19.05 3.54
CA SER A 123 0.73 -20.05 4.20
C SER A 123 1.85 -19.40 5.00
N GLY A 124 2.58 -18.46 4.40
CA GLY A 124 3.63 -17.70 5.07
C GLY A 124 3.13 -16.88 6.25
N ALA A 125 1.88 -16.41 6.23
CA ALA A 125 1.28 -15.73 7.37
C ALA A 125 0.99 -16.72 8.52
N PHE A 126 0.40 -17.88 8.21
CA PHE A 126 0.12 -18.94 9.18
C PHE A 126 1.41 -19.49 9.81
N ASP A 127 2.44 -19.72 9.02
CA ASP A 127 3.76 -20.17 9.48
C ASP A 127 4.42 -19.17 10.44
N ASN A 128 4.07 -17.89 10.32
CA ASN A 128 4.52 -16.80 11.19
C ASN A 128 3.53 -16.48 12.33
N GLY A 129 2.56 -17.36 12.59
CA GLY A 129 1.62 -17.25 13.71
C GLY A 129 0.47 -16.27 13.51
N TYR A 130 0.29 -15.72 12.30
CA TYR A 130 -0.90 -14.92 11.98
C TYR A 130 -2.09 -15.85 11.73
N ASN A 131 -3.23 -15.57 12.37
CA ASN A 131 -4.46 -16.32 12.16
C ASN A 131 -5.52 -15.38 11.59
N PHE A 132 -5.71 -15.41 10.27
CA PHE A 132 -6.77 -14.63 9.63
C PHE A 132 -8.07 -15.43 9.56
N GLU A 133 -9.14 -14.88 10.13
CA GLU A 133 -10.48 -15.44 10.08
C GLU A 133 -11.32 -14.78 8.98
N PHE A 134 -10.76 -14.67 7.77
CA PHE A 134 -11.48 -14.10 6.64
C PHE A 134 -12.69 -14.97 6.28
N LYS A 135 -13.87 -14.35 6.25
CA LYS A 135 -15.13 -15.02 5.85
C LYS A 135 -15.42 -14.89 4.36
N VAL A 136 -14.38 -14.64 3.56
CA VAL A 136 -14.44 -14.38 2.12
C VAL A 136 -13.33 -15.14 1.42
N ASP A 137 -13.51 -15.40 0.12
CA ASP A 137 -12.49 -16.03 -0.72
C ASP A 137 -11.19 -15.21 -0.74
N PRO A 138 -10.00 -15.84 -0.75
CA PRO A 138 -8.72 -15.14 -0.87
C PRO A 138 -8.64 -14.11 -2.01
N VAL A 139 -9.29 -14.37 -3.16
CA VAL A 139 -9.30 -13.43 -4.29
C VAL A 139 -9.97 -12.09 -3.92
N ILE A 140 -11.02 -12.14 -3.09
CA ILE A 140 -11.75 -10.97 -2.63
C ILE A 140 -10.85 -10.13 -1.73
N VAL A 141 -10.06 -10.80 -0.88
CA VAL A 141 -9.07 -10.10 -0.05
C VAL A 141 -8.01 -9.44 -0.91
N ILE A 142 -7.46 -10.13 -1.92
CA ILE A 142 -6.44 -9.56 -2.83
C ILE A 142 -6.99 -8.36 -3.62
N ASP A 143 -8.22 -8.46 -4.11
CA ASP A 143 -8.91 -7.33 -4.76
C ASP A 143 -9.03 -6.14 -3.80
N TYR A 144 -9.37 -6.39 -2.53
CA TYR A 144 -9.48 -5.38 -1.49
C TYR A 144 -8.11 -4.77 -1.10
N ILE A 145 -7.06 -5.57 -0.94
CA ILE A 145 -5.71 -5.09 -0.58
C ILE A 145 -4.87 -4.71 -1.80
N THR A 146 -5.47 -4.30 -2.91
CA THR A 146 -4.73 -4.05 -4.16
C THR A 146 -3.63 -3.01 -4.02
N GLN A 147 -3.76 -2.05 -3.09
CA GLN A 147 -2.67 -1.11 -2.80
C GLN A 147 -1.41 -1.83 -2.27
N VAL A 148 -1.56 -2.84 -1.41
CA VAL A 148 -0.46 -3.71 -0.94
C VAL A 148 0.13 -4.52 -2.11
N ALA A 149 -0.71 -5.02 -3.01
CA ALA A 149 -0.25 -5.71 -4.21
C ALA A 149 0.49 -4.77 -5.19
N CYS A 150 0.11 -3.50 -5.28
CA CYS A 150 0.89 -2.52 -6.05
C CYS A 150 2.30 -2.32 -5.48
N TRP A 151 2.45 -2.31 -4.16
CA TRP A 151 3.76 -2.23 -3.52
C TRP A 151 4.62 -3.44 -3.87
N GLY A 152 4.08 -4.65 -3.65
CA GLY A 152 4.79 -5.89 -3.94
C GLY A 152 5.17 -6.02 -5.42
N ARG A 153 4.37 -5.47 -6.34
CA ARG A 153 4.73 -5.40 -7.76
C ARG A 153 5.99 -4.59 -7.98
N LEU A 154 6.11 -3.41 -7.37
CA LEU A 154 7.27 -2.53 -7.54
C LEU A 154 8.54 -3.13 -6.93
N CYS A 155 8.45 -3.77 -5.77
CA CYS A 155 9.58 -4.47 -5.15
C CYS A 155 10.11 -5.65 -5.97
N LYS A 156 9.37 -6.12 -6.99
CA LYS A 156 9.75 -7.21 -7.88
C LYS A 156 10.30 -6.74 -9.23
N LEU A 157 10.39 -5.42 -9.45
CA LEU A 157 11.00 -4.87 -10.64
C LEU A 157 12.50 -4.68 -10.39
N GLU A 158 13.32 -5.13 -11.33
CA GLU A 158 14.70 -4.67 -11.43
C GLU A 158 14.67 -3.24 -11.99
N ASP A 159 14.57 -2.26 -11.11
CA ASP A 159 14.78 -0.87 -11.52
C ASP A 159 16.29 -0.66 -11.79
N ALA A 160 16.63 0.09 -12.85
CA ALA A 160 18.00 0.48 -13.20
C ALA A 160 18.72 1.35 -12.13
N TRP A 161 18.18 1.42 -10.91
CA TRP A 161 18.60 2.29 -9.80
C TRP A 161 19.02 1.53 -8.53
N GLY A 162 19.20 0.20 -8.61
CA GLY A 162 20.06 -0.53 -7.66
C GLY A 162 19.54 -0.68 -6.23
N TRP A 163 18.25 -0.93 -6.04
CA TRP A 163 17.75 -1.41 -4.74
C TRP A 163 17.91 -2.94 -4.67
N VAL A 164 19.11 -3.39 -4.31
CA VAL A 164 19.44 -4.75 -3.85
C VAL A 164 19.96 -4.64 -2.41
#